data_AF-A0A0V0R152-F1
#
_entry.id   AF-A0A0V0R152-F1
#
_cell.length_a   1.000
_cell.length_b   1.000
_cell.length_c   1.000
_cell.angle_alpha   90.00
_cell.angle_beta   90.00
_cell.angle_gamma   90.00
#
_symmetry.space_group_name_H-M   'P 1'
#
loop_
_entity.id
_entity.type
_entity.pdbx_description
1 polymer ?
#
loop_
_entity_poly.entity_id
_entity_poly.type
_entity_poly.pdbx_seq_one_letter_code
_entity_poly.pdbx_strand_id
1 'polypeptide(L)'
;MNIEFNDMINYSIANFGAIPYGTKSVAPLMVAQPLNACEPLILPQQGDEAENQNQNLNQNQNQSKNKNQLEAPYILIERGGCSFTQKAMIAQAAGAKMAIIMDNQFDDLNMVVLSDDGFGDNVEIPTIFISQEDGQNIVNVYNDQNPVPNQVYDFFQMAISFEVQQTEVVDMKVFINPPYSGNYQLLNKFFNKYNYISDLEKQGKFVFSPVYQIFKNHIEGVVDKKADCTRNGRYCTYDQDGPKTGTGRDLINEYLYQICLQKVEGTQKWFNYLRYQHRNCHSIANIHQCANIESQVNDYDDKKIKECMYPDGSNEYTDADHQLLEEQISLQKRANIHYFPSVVINNKTYRGTLNGSEVMEAVCATFAKTSSKCKQFLEKTQKNFDITPNSTSMVGNGPDVLFIVFVVVVILVLFFLFMMFVYRRMVAKDLQKEMNAEVNQIVSQYMAFNESSRQAGKLNISTNDQEF
;
A
#
# COMPACT_ATOMS: atom_id res chain seq x y z
N MET A 1 -33.47 28.93 -13.53
CA MET A 1 -34.55 27.92 -13.53
C MET A 1 -33.91 26.69 -12.91
N ASN A 2 -34.18 26.40 -11.64
CA ASN A 2 -33.59 25.23 -10.97
C ASN A 2 -34.25 23.99 -11.58
N ILE A 3 -33.56 23.35 -12.53
CA ILE A 3 -33.96 22.04 -13.01
C ILE A 3 -33.52 21.07 -11.90
N GLU A 4 -34.42 20.76 -10.97
CA GLU A 4 -34.21 19.67 -10.02
C GLU A 4 -34.32 18.35 -10.78
N PHE A 5 -33.16 17.78 -11.13
CA PHE A 5 -33.09 16.38 -11.53
C PHE A 5 -33.35 15.55 -10.26
N ASN A 6 -34.60 15.13 -10.06
CA ASN A 6 -35.06 14.52 -8.81
C ASN A 6 -35.01 12.98 -8.84
N ASP A 7 -34.32 12.41 -9.82
CA ASP A 7 -34.16 10.97 -9.95
C ASP A 7 -32.92 10.53 -9.17
N MET A 8 -33.13 9.60 -8.23
CA MET A 8 -32.07 8.97 -7.46
C MET A 8 -31.28 8.03 -8.38
N ILE A 9 -30.03 8.37 -8.66
CA ILE A 9 -29.13 7.55 -9.47
C ILE A 9 -28.49 6.47 -8.60
N ASN A 10 -28.63 5.22 -9.02
CA ASN A 10 -27.93 4.10 -8.40
C ASN A 10 -26.46 4.09 -8.83
N TYR A 11 -25.58 3.78 -7.90
CA TYR A 11 -24.15 3.71 -8.18
C TYR A 11 -23.49 2.55 -7.44
N SER A 12 -22.35 2.12 -7.94
CA SER A 12 -21.44 1.21 -7.26
C SER A 12 -20.16 1.94 -6.85
N ILE A 13 -19.50 1.49 -5.78
CA ILE A 13 -18.27 2.08 -5.25
C ILE A 13 -17.08 1.24 -5.69
N ALA A 14 -15.99 1.89 -6.08
CA ALA A 14 -14.76 1.21 -6.47
C ALA A 14 -14.05 0.50 -5.31
N ASN A 15 -13.23 -0.51 -5.64
CA ASN A 15 -12.38 -1.23 -4.67
C ASN A 15 -11.08 -0.48 -4.33
N PHE A 16 -11.01 0.82 -4.63
CA PHE A 16 -9.88 1.71 -4.41
C PHE A 16 -10.41 3.13 -4.13
N GLY A 17 -9.53 4.04 -3.71
CA GLY A 17 -9.93 5.37 -3.28
C GLY A 17 -10.36 5.42 -1.81
N ALA A 18 -10.25 6.60 -1.20
CA ALA A 18 -10.78 6.83 0.13
C ALA A 18 -12.28 7.13 0.05
N ILE A 19 -13.10 6.26 0.63
CA ILE A 19 -14.56 6.37 0.58
C ILE A 19 -15.05 6.98 1.91
N PRO A 20 -15.69 8.16 1.89
CA PRO A 20 -16.10 8.86 3.10
C PRO A 20 -17.44 8.33 3.60
N TYR A 21 -17.42 7.10 4.12
CA TYR A 21 -18.61 6.39 4.58
C TYR A 21 -19.40 7.17 5.65
N GLY A 22 -20.72 7.20 5.49
CA GLY A 22 -21.64 7.90 6.39
C GLY A 22 -21.71 9.41 6.14
N THR A 23 -21.08 9.91 5.07
CA THR A 23 -21.12 11.33 4.69
C THR A 23 -22.00 11.58 3.47
N LYS A 24 -22.46 12.82 3.35
CA LYS A 24 -23.05 13.35 2.13
C LYS A 24 -22.14 14.47 1.63
N SER A 25 -21.78 14.39 0.35
CA SER A 25 -20.96 15.38 -0.32
C SER A 25 -21.79 16.07 -1.40
N VAL A 26 -21.60 17.38 -1.55
CA VAL A 26 -22.13 18.17 -2.66
C VAL A 26 -20.94 18.83 -3.33
N ALA A 27 -20.92 18.88 -4.65
CA ALA A 27 -19.89 19.58 -5.41
C ALA A 27 -20.40 19.92 -6.82
N PRO A 28 -19.77 20.90 -7.50
CA PRO A 28 -20.00 21.12 -8.92
C PRO A 28 -19.60 19.88 -9.73
N LEU A 29 -20.37 19.52 -10.75
CA LEU A 29 -20.00 18.49 -11.71
C LEU A 29 -19.29 19.10 -12.92
N MET A 30 -18.28 18.41 -13.43
CA MET A 30 -17.67 18.67 -14.73
C MET A 30 -17.65 17.39 -15.57
N VAL A 31 -17.95 17.52 -16.86
CA VAL A 31 -17.80 16.41 -17.82
C VAL A 31 -16.37 16.44 -18.35
N ALA A 32 -15.68 15.30 -18.30
CA ALA A 32 -14.28 15.20 -18.71
C ALA A 32 -14.08 15.56 -20.20
N GLN A 33 -12.93 16.16 -20.50
CA GLN A 33 -12.47 16.46 -21.86
C GLN A 33 -10.98 16.06 -21.98
N PRO A 34 -10.62 14.98 -22.69
CA PRO A 34 -11.52 14.05 -23.39
C PRO A 34 -12.40 13.23 -22.41
N LEU A 35 -13.59 12.80 -22.87
CA LEU A 35 -14.59 12.14 -22.04
C LEU A 35 -14.09 10.86 -21.37
N ASN A 36 -13.17 10.14 -22.02
CA ASN A 36 -12.59 8.92 -21.47
C ASN A 36 -11.47 9.18 -20.43
N ALA A 37 -11.02 10.43 -20.25
CA ALA A 37 -9.97 10.80 -19.30
C ALA A 37 -8.74 9.88 -19.31
N CYS A 38 -8.28 9.45 -20.49
CA CYS A 38 -7.04 8.69 -20.63
C CYS A 38 -5.81 9.56 -20.93
N GLU A 39 -6.03 10.87 -20.99
CA GLU A 39 -5.03 11.93 -21.13
C GLU A 39 -5.26 12.97 -20.02
N PRO A 40 -4.24 13.78 -19.66
CA PRO A 40 -4.39 14.80 -18.62
C PRO A 40 -5.57 15.74 -18.89
N LEU A 41 -6.42 15.94 -17.87
CA LEU A 41 -7.56 16.85 -17.96
C LEU A 41 -7.13 18.28 -17.63
N ILE A 42 -7.64 19.24 -18.41
CA ILE A 42 -7.49 20.66 -18.11
C ILE A 42 -8.83 21.15 -17.58
N LEU A 43 -8.90 21.48 -16.29
CA LEU A 43 -10.08 22.13 -15.75
C LEU A 43 -10.18 23.57 -16.27
N PRO A 44 -11.37 24.06 -16.65
CA PRO A 44 -11.54 25.46 -16.99
C PRO A 44 -11.17 26.32 -15.78
N GLN A 45 -10.04 27.02 -15.87
CA GLN A 45 -9.74 28.06 -14.88
C GLN A 45 -10.69 29.23 -15.13
N GLN A 46 -11.33 29.73 -14.05
CA GLN A 46 -12.02 31.01 -14.11
C GLN A 46 -11.07 32.04 -14.70
N GLY A 47 -11.55 32.75 -15.73
CA GLY A 47 -10.74 33.61 -16.57
C GLY A 47 -9.73 34.42 -15.77
N ASP A 48 -8.45 34.19 -16.06
CA ASP A 48 -7.51 35.28 -16.05
C ASP A 48 -8.03 36.24 -17.12
N GLU A 49 -8.82 37.23 -16.71
CA GLU A 49 -8.84 38.49 -17.43
C GLU A 49 -7.37 38.89 -17.54
N ALA A 50 -6.83 38.76 -18.75
CA ALA A 50 -5.52 39.28 -19.09
C ALA A 50 -5.56 40.80 -18.86
N GLU A 51 -5.25 41.24 -17.65
CA GLU A 51 -5.00 42.63 -17.31
C GLU A 51 -3.71 43.05 -18.01
N ASN A 52 -3.88 43.53 -19.23
CA ASN A 52 -3.04 44.57 -19.81
C ASN A 52 -3.13 45.83 -18.93
N GLN A 53 -2.43 45.89 -17.80
CA GLN A 53 -2.02 47.18 -17.19
C GLN A 53 -0.61 47.07 -16.59
N ASN A 54 0.33 47.54 -17.40
CA ASN A 54 1.65 47.95 -16.96
C ASN A 54 1.56 49.05 -15.89
N GLN A 55 2.51 48.98 -14.95
CA GLN A 55 3.00 50.07 -14.08
C GLN A 55 2.07 50.54 -12.94
N ASN A 56 2.36 50.11 -11.70
CA ASN A 56 3.01 51.00 -10.72
C ASN A 56 3.41 50.27 -9.42
N LEU A 57 4.55 50.71 -8.88
CA LEU A 57 5.19 50.24 -7.66
C LEU A 57 4.43 50.62 -6.39
N ASN A 58 4.48 49.71 -5.41
CA ASN A 58 4.50 49.90 -3.95
C ASN A 58 3.42 50.78 -3.30
N GLN A 59 2.57 50.16 -2.46
CA GLN A 59 2.61 50.25 -0.99
C GLN A 59 1.32 49.68 -0.38
N ASN A 60 1.49 48.87 0.67
CA ASN A 60 0.58 48.59 1.77
C ASN A 60 -0.91 48.39 1.44
N GLN A 61 -1.41 47.17 1.67
CA GLN A 61 -2.38 46.91 2.74
C GLN A 61 -2.67 45.41 2.88
N ASN A 62 -2.63 44.95 4.12
CA ASN A 62 -3.29 43.73 4.57
C ASN A 62 -4.78 43.83 4.24
N GLN A 63 -5.23 43.28 3.12
CA GLN A 63 -6.63 43.03 2.83
C GLN A 63 -6.77 41.79 1.93
N SER A 64 -7.40 40.76 2.50
CA SER A 64 -8.11 39.68 1.81
C SER A 64 -7.37 38.85 0.76
N LYS A 65 -6.71 37.77 1.20
CA LYS A 65 -6.63 36.53 0.40
C LYS A 65 -7.89 35.69 0.64
N ASN A 66 -9.07 36.22 0.32
CA ASN A 66 -10.15 35.35 -0.15
C ASN A 66 -10.01 35.27 -1.67
N LYS A 67 -9.03 34.50 -2.15
CA LYS A 67 -9.24 33.82 -3.42
C LYS A 67 -10.47 32.96 -3.14
N ASN A 68 -11.60 33.22 -3.81
CA ASN A 68 -12.74 32.31 -3.82
C ASN A 68 -12.17 30.94 -4.17
N GLN A 69 -11.95 30.10 -3.16
CA GLN A 69 -11.35 28.79 -3.33
C GLN A 69 -12.48 27.96 -3.95
N LEU A 70 -12.47 27.88 -5.28
CA LEU A 70 -13.47 27.16 -6.03
C LEU A 70 -13.54 25.73 -5.47
N GLU A 71 -14.74 25.28 -5.12
CA GLU A 71 -14.94 23.95 -4.57
C GLU A 71 -14.53 22.91 -5.63
N ALA A 72 -13.71 21.94 -5.23
CA ALA A 72 -13.21 20.91 -6.13
C ALA A 72 -14.36 20.11 -6.76
N PRO A 73 -14.38 19.92 -8.10
CA PRO A 73 -15.52 19.33 -8.78
C PRO A 73 -15.54 17.81 -8.70
N TYR A 74 -16.71 17.23 -8.94
CA TYR A 74 -16.81 15.85 -9.40
C TYR A 74 -16.56 15.80 -10.90
N ILE A 75 -15.78 14.84 -11.37
CA ILE A 75 -15.53 14.66 -12.81
C ILE A 75 -16.26 13.42 -13.31
N LEU A 76 -17.17 13.60 -14.27
CA LEU A 76 -17.83 12.52 -15.00
C LEU A 76 -16.95 12.05 -16.17
N ILE A 77 -16.72 10.74 -16.23
CA ILE A 77 -15.77 10.08 -17.13
C ILE A 77 -16.46 8.88 -17.77
N GLU A 78 -16.31 8.68 -19.07
CA GLU A 78 -16.80 7.49 -19.75
C GLU A 78 -15.81 6.32 -19.65
N ARG A 79 -16.35 5.10 -19.48
CA ARG A 79 -15.58 3.85 -19.51
C ARG A 79 -14.91 3.62 -20.88
N GLY A 80 -13.71 3.03 -20.87
CA GLY A 80 -12.98 2.61 -22.07
C GLY A 80 -11.62 3.30 -22.23
N GLY A 81 -10.79 2.83 -23.15
CA GLY A 81 -9.45 3.40 -23.45
C GLY A 81 -8.34 3.06 -22.45
N CYS A 82 -8.61 3.16 -21.15
CA CYS A 82 -7.66 2.93 -20.06
C CYS A 82 -8.36 2.37 -18.81
N SER A 83 -7.60 1.95 -17.79
CA SER A 83 -8.13 1.35 -16.56
C SER A 83 -8.94 2.34 -15.71
N PHE A 84 -9.80 1.83 -14.83
CA PHE A 84 -10.57 2.66 -13.90
C PHE A 84 -9.67 3.44 -12.94
N THR A 85 -8.62 2.79 -12.45
CA THR A 85 -7.62 3.39 -11.59
C THR A 85 -6.90 4.55 -12.27
N GLN A 86 -6.52 4.38 -13.54
CA GLN A 86 -5.88 5.44 -14.32
C GLN A 86 -6.80 6.65 -14.50
N LYS A 87 -8.08 6.43 -14.81
CA LYS A 87 -9.09 7.50 -14.91
C LYS A 87 -9.21 8.28 -13.59
N ALA A 88 -9.30 7.57 -12.46
CA ALA A 88 -9.40 8.18 -11.15
C ALA A 88 -8.13 8.97 -10.79
N MET A 89 -6.94 8.46 -11.08
CA MET A 89 -5.68 9.19 -10.89
C MET A 89 -5.59 10.45 -11.75
N ILE A 90 -6.06 10.40 -13.00
CA ILE A 90 -6.09 11.56 -13.90
C ILE A 90 -7.07 12.62 -13.38
N ALA A 91 -8.26 12.22 -12.92
CA ALA A 91 -9.22 13.12 -12.31
C ALA A 91 -8.67 13.76 -11.02
N GLN A 92 -8.03 12.96 -10.18
CA GLN A 92 -7.35 13.43 -8.97
C GLN A 92 -6.25 14.43 -9.29
N ALA A 93 -5.40 14.13 -10.28
CA ALA A 93 -4.33 15.04 -10.71
C ALA A 93 -4.88 16.37 -11.25
N ALA A 94 -6.08 16.35 -11.84
CA ALA A 94 -6.80 17.56 -12.25
C ALA A 94 -7.42 18.34 -11.07
N GLY A 95 -7.38 17.80 -9.85
CA GLY A 95 -7.95 18.43 -8.65
C GLY A 95 -9.42 18.08 -8.40
N ALA A 96 -9.91 16.97 -8.97
CA ALA A 96 -11.25 16.48 -8.67
C ALA A 96 -11.40 16.12 -7.17
N LYS A 97 -12.59 16.36 -6.63
CA LYS A 97 -13.01 15.84 -5.31
C LYS A 97 -13.41 14.37 -5.39
N MET A 98 -13.87 13.92 -6.56
CA MET A 98 -14.37 12.57 -6.80
C MET A 98 -14.43 12.28 -8.30
N ALA A 99 -14.25 11.01 -8.69
CA ALA A 99 -14.48 10.54 -10.06
C ALA A 99 -15.81 9.78 -10.15
N ILE A 100 -16.60 10.09 -11.18
CA ILE A 100 -17.83 9.38 -11.55
C ILE A 100 -17.58 8.72 -12.89
N ILE A 101 -17.58 7.39 -12.93
CA ILE A 101 -17.35 6.65 -14.16
C ILE A 101 -18.71 6.16 -14.69
N MET A 102 -19.13 6.63 -15.86
CA MET A 102 -20.31 6.10 -16.53
C MET A 102 -19.95 4.93 -17.43
N ASP A 103 -20.82 3.92 -17.47
CA ASP A 103 -20.68 2.82 -18.40
C ASP A 103 -20.84 3.31 -19.86
N ASN A 104 -20.20 2.60 -20.77
CA ASN A 104 -20.35 2.80 -22.21
C ASN A 104 -21.16 1.67 -22.87
N GLN A 105 -21.67 0.73 -22.07
CA GLN A 105 -22.51 -0.39 -22.48
C GLN A 105 -23.86 -0.34 -21.76
N PHE A 106 -24.92 -0.80 -22.44
CA PHE A 106 -26.26 -0.91 -21.89
C PHE A 106 -26.39 -2.23 -21.11
N ASP A 107 -25.64 -2.37 -20.02
CA ASP A 107 -25.63 -3.55 -19.15
C ASP A 107 -26.05 -3.18 -17.71
N ASP A 108 -26.49 -4.19 -16.95
CA ASP A 108 -26.92 -4.05 -15.57
C ASP A 108 -25.74 -3.65 -14.66
N LEU A 109 -25.88 -2.52 -13.95
CA LEU A 109 -24.89 -1.95 -13.01
C LEU A 109 -24.35 -2.95 -11.99
N ASN A 110 -25.15 -3.97 -11.67
CA ASN A 110 -24.83 -4.99 -10.68
C ASN A 110 -23.65 -5.91 -11.07
N MET A 111 -23.19 -5.87 -12.33
CA MET A 111 -22.14 -6.77 -12.82
C MET A 111 -20.74 -6.14 -12.91
N VAL A 112 -20.60 -4.81 -12.79
CA VAL A 112 -19.31 -4.15 -12.96
C VAL A 112 -18.66 -3.88 -11.60
N VAL A 113 -17.62 -4.65 -11.29
CA VAL A 113 -16.72 -4.37 -10.17
C VAL A 113 -15.57 -3.52 -10.67
N LEU A 114 -15.42 -2.31 -10.12
CA LEU A 114 -14.26 -1.45 -10.38
C LEU A 114 -13.08 -1.99 -9.59
N SER A 115 -12.42 -2.96 -10.20
CA SER A 115 -11.25 -3.62 -9.66
C SER A 115 -10.01 -2.72 -9.75
N ASP A 116 -9.17 -2.84 -8.73
CA ASP A 116 -7.82 -2.29 -8.74
C ASP A 116 -6.96 -3.08 -9.76
N ASP A 117 -6.21 -2.36 -10.59
CA ASP A 117 -5.25 -2.89 -11.56
C ASP A 117 -3.81 -2.99 -11.01
N GLY A 118 -3.63 -2.76 -9.71
CA GLY A 118 -2.36 -2.75 -8.99
C GLY A 118 -1.85 -1.35 -8.64
N PHE A 119 -2.58 -0.29 -9.04
CA PHE A 119 -2.23 1.11 -8.76
C PHE A 119 -3.25 1.83 -7.86
N GLY A 120 -4.25 1.13 -7.33
CA GLY A 120 -5.36 1.68 -6.55
C GLY A 120 -4.95 2.36 -5.26
N ASP A 121 -3.82 1.94 -4.69
CA ASP A 121 -3.19 2.59 -3.54
C ASP A 121 -2.76 4.05 -3.83
N ASN A 122 -2.64 4.47 -5.10
CA ASN A 122 -2.32 5.86 -5.49
C ASN A 122 -3.58 6.73 -5.71
N VAL A 123 -4.78 6.14 -5.62
CA VAL A 123 -6.04 6.85 -5.72
C VAL A 123 -6.51 7.19 -4.30
N GLU A 124 -6.65 8.49 -4.03
CA GLU A 124 -7.12 9.04 -2.77
C GLU A 124 -8.58 9.52 -2.88
N ILE A 125 -9.01 9.94 -4.05
CA ILE A 125 -10.40 10.40 -4.26
C ILE A 125 -11.39 9.22 -4.31
N PRO A 126 -12.63 9.39 -3.84
CA PRO A 126 -13.65 8.39 -4.04
C PRO A 126 -13.94 8.23 -5.53
N THR A 127 -14.22 6.99 -5.95
CA THR A 127 -14.61 6.68 -7.32
C THR A 127 -15.89 5.86 -7.30
N ILE A 128 -16.91 6.34 -8.01
CA ILE A 128 -18.19 5.64 -8.17
C ILE A 128 -18.44 5.32 -9.64
N PHE A 129 -19.35 4.37 -9.88
CA PHE A 129 -19.75 3.96 -11.22
C PHE A 129 -21.26 3.96 -11.38
N ILE A 130 -21.73 4.50 -12.49
CA ILE A 130 -23.14 4.70 -12.82
C ILE A 130 -23.47 4.09 -14.19
N SER A 131 -24.76 3.88 -14.46
CA SER A 131 -25.21 3.29 -15.72
C SER A 131 -24.88 4.20 -16.91
N GLN A 132 -24.84 3.62 -18.10
CA GLN A 132 -24.76 4.40 -19.34
C GLN A 132 -25.93 5.38 -19.46
N GLU A 133 -27.15 4.94 -19.12
CA GLU A 133 -28.36 5.75 -19.20
C GLU A 133 -28.28 6.99 -18.30
N ASP A 134 -27.96 6.78 -17.01
CA ASP A 134 -27.82 7.87 -16.04
C ASP A 134 -26.69 8.83 -16.45
N GLY A 135 -25.55 8.28 -16.86
CA GLY A 135 -24.41 9.06 -17.33
C GLY A 135 -24.75 9.92 -18.54
N GLN A 136 -25.44 9.36 -19.53
CA GLN A 136 -25.84 10.10 -20.73
C GLN A 136 -26.88 11.18 -20.40
N ASN A 137 -27.81 10.91 -19.49
CA ASN A 137 -28.76 11.90 -19.01
C ASN A 137 -28.04 13.08 -18.35
N ILE A 138 -27.05 12.81 -17.51
CA ILE A 138 -26.20 13.83 -16.90
C ILE A 138 -25.44 14.64 -17.97
N VAL A 139 -24.83 13.99 -18.95
CA VAL A 139 -24.12 14.67 -20.05
C VAL A 139 -25.05 15.57 -20.85
N ASN A 140 -26.27 15.12 -21.15
CA ASN A 140 -27.26 15.90 -21.89
C ASN A 140 -27.66 17.15 -21.11
N VAL A 141 -28.02 16.99 -19.83
CA VAL A 141 -28.37 18.12 -18.94
C VAL A 141 -27.19 19.08 -18.79
N TYR A 142 -25.98 18.55 -18.65
CA TYR A 142 -24.76 19.36 -18.58
C TYR A 142 -24.57 20.19 -19.86
N ASN A 143 -24.70 19.59 -21.04
CA ASN A 143 -24.53 20.30 -22.31
C ASN A 143 -25.65 21.31 -22.59
N ASP A 144 -26.91 20.99 -22.23
CA ASP A 144 -28.05 21.89 -22.36
C ASP A 144 -27.90 23.14 -21.47
N GLN A 145 -27.31 22.98 -20.29
CA GLN A 145 -26.99 24.08 -19.38
C GLN A 145 -25.69 24.81 -19.75
N ASN A 146 -24.81 24.19 -20.55
CA ASN A 146 -23.51 24.73 -20.97
C ASN A 146 -23.38 24.78 -22.51
N PRO A 147 -24.23 25.54 -23.24
CA PRO A 147 -24.20 25.58 -24.70
C PRO A 147 -22.97 26.29 -25.30
N VAL A 148 -22.13 26.93 -24.48
CA VAL A 148 -20.92 27.64 -24.90
C VAL A 148 -19.69 27.13 -24.13
N PRO A 149 -18.61 26.68 -24.82
CA PRO A 149 -17.36 26.33 -24.15
C PRO A 149 -16.76 27.54 -23.43
N ASN A 150 -16.31 27.37 -22.17
CA ASN A 150 -15.52 28.33 -21.39
C ASN A 150 -16.24 29.53 -20.74
N GLN A 151 -17.55 29.49 -20.50
CA GLN A 151 -18.21 30.47 -19.62
C GLN A 151 -18.60 29.84 -18.28
N VAL A 152 -18.02 30.37 -17.20
CA VAL A 152 -18.24 29.87 -15.83
C VAL A 152 -19.52 30.47 -15.27
N TYR A 153 -20.64 29.74 -15.29
CA TYR A 153 -21.89 30.17 -14.63
C TYR A 153 -22.68 28.99 -14.04
N ASP A 154 -23.35 29.26 -12.91
CA ASP A 154 -24.19 28.40 -12.06
C ASP A 154 -23.98 26.89 -12.20
N PHE A 155 -23.04 26.38 -11.40
CA PHE A 155 -22.63 24.99 -11.39
C PHE A 155 -23.82 24.04 -11.24
N PHE A 156 -23.99 23.14 -12.20
CA PHE A 156 -24.74 21.90 -12.00
C PHE A 156 -24.10 21.16 -10.82
N GLN A 157 -24.73 21.25 -9.65
CA GLN A 157 -24.26 20.61 -8.43
C GLN A 157 -24.90 19.24 -8.30
N MET A 158 -24.08 18.27 -7.92
CA MET A 158 -24.54 16.92 -7.62
C MET A 158 -24.35 16.64 -6.13
N ALA A 159 -25.33 15.98 -5.53
CA ALA A 159 -25.25 15.53 -4.15
C ALA A 159 -25.12 14.01 -4.12
N ILE A 160 -24.08 13.50 -3.46
CA ILE A 160 -23.80 12.06 -3.37
C ILE A 160 -23.73 11.68 -1.90
N SER A 161 -24.45 10.63 -1.53
CA SER A 161 -24.54 10.13 -0.16
C SER A 161 -23.92 8.75 -0.06
N PHE A 162 -22.85 8.60 0.72
CA PHE A 162 -22.21 7.32 1.01
C PHE A 162 -22.90 6.65 2.20
N GLU A 163 -24.13 6.21 2.01
CA GLU A 163 -24.99 5.76 3.10
C GLU A 163 -24.45 4.50 3.80
N VAL A 164 -24.44 4.56 5.13
CA VAL A 164 -24.12 3.44 6.01
C VAL A 164 -25.32 3.12 6.86
N GLN A 165 -25.66 1.83 6.96
CA GLN A 165 -26.69 1.38 7.86
C GLN A 165 -26.14 1.36 9.29
N GLN A 166 -26.59 2.34 10.09
CA GLN A 166 -26.14 2.45 11.48
C GLN A 166 -26.77 1.37 12.37
N THR A 167 -25.96 0.78 13.26
CA THR A 167 -26.38 -0.28 14.19
C THR A 167 -25.83 -0.07 15.60
N GLU A 168 -26.47 -0.68 16.59
CA GLU A 168 -25.98 -0.68 17.99
C GLU A 168 -24.77 -1.59 18.19
N VAL A 169 -24.74 -2.71 17.46
CA VAL A 169 -23.63 -3.65 17.43
C VAL A 169 -23.05 -3.68 16.03
N VAL A 170 -21.76 -3.44 15.90
CA VAL A 170 -21.02 -3.48 14.64
C VAL A 170 -20.23 -4.78 14.59
N ASP A 171 -20.50 -5.58 13.58
CA ASP A 171 -19.88 -6.88 13.33
C ASP A 171 -18.95 -6.79 12.12
N MET A 172 -17.65 -6.82 12.39
CA MET A 172 -16.57 -6.71 11.39
C MET A 172 -15.88 -8.05 11.21
N LYS A 173 -15.87 -8.52 9.96
CA LYS A 173 -15.15 -9.73 9.54
C LYS A 173 -14.03 -9.36 8.60
N VAL A 174 -12.85 -9.91 8.82
CA VAL A 174 -11.72 -9.76 7.90
C VAL A 174 -11.37 -11.12 7.33
N PHE A 175 -11.60 -11.26 6.03
CA PHE A 175 -11.27 -12.44 5.26
C PHE A 175 -9.79 -12.38 4.94
N ILE A 176 -9.03 -13.37 5.42
CA ILE A 176 -7.58 -13.45 5.27
C ILE A 176 -7.13 -14.85 4.87
N ASN A 177 -5.94 -14.91 4.28
CA ASN A 177 -5.27 -16.16 3.94
C ASN A 177 -3.77 -16.08 4.30
N PRO A 178 -3.41 -16.09 5.60
CA PRO A 178 -2.01 -16.13 6.03
C PRO A 178 -1.31 -17.39 5.48
N PRO A 179 0.00 -17.34 5.15
CA PRO A 179 0.98 -16.29 5.49
C PRO A 179 1.16 -15.20 4.44
N TYR A 180 0.24 -15.02 3.48
CA TYR A 180 0.38 -13.98 2.46
C TYR A 180 0.58 -12.57 3.05
N SER A 181 1.69 -11.92 2.66
CA SER A 181 2.17 -10.66 3.26
C SER A 181 1.17 -9.52 3.16
N GLY A 182 0.36 -9.45 2.09
CA GLY A 182 -0.67 -8.43 1.90
C GLY A 182 -1.76 -8.46 2.98
N ASN A 183 -2.13 -9.64 3.50
CA ASN A 183 -3.11 -9.78 4.58
C ASN A 183 -2.61 -9.11 5.87
N TYR A 184 -1.31 -9.27 6.15
CA TYR A 184 -0.67 -8.73 7.34
C TYR A 184 -0.52 -7.20 7.28
N GLN A 185 -0.32 -6.62 6.10
CA GLN A 185 -0.19 -5.16 5.97
C GLN A 185 -1.48 -4.43 6.36
N LEU A 186 -2.63 -4.89 5.85
CA LEU A 186 -3.95 -4.37 6.23
C LEU A 186 -4.14 -4.46 7.74
N LEU A 187 -3.98 -5.67 8.31
CA LEU A 187 -4.25 -5.92 9.71
C LEU A 187 -3.29 -5.19 10.65
N ASN A 188 -2.01 -5.06 10.28
CA ASN A 188 -1.04 -4.28 11.06
C ASN A 188 -1.37 -2.79 11.05
N LYS A 189 -1.78 -2.22 9.91
CA LYS A 189 -2.23 -0.82 9.82
C LYS A 189 -3.52 -0.60 10.62
N PHE A 190 -4.48 -1.51 10.51
CA PHE A 190 -5.74 -1.45 11.24
C PHE A 190 -5.54 -1.59 12.75
N PHE A 191 -4.67 -2.49 13.19
CA PHE A 191 -4.36 -2.68 14.61
C PHE A 191 -3.88 -1.39 15.30
N ASN A 192 -3.10 -0.55 14.60
CA ASN A 192 -2.67 0.74 15.14
C ASN A 192 -3.83 1.72 15.40
N LYS A 193 -5.04 1.41 14.90
CA LYS A 193 -6.28 2.15 15.10
C LYS A 193 -7.27 1.42 16.03
N TYR A 194 -7.00 0.17 16.40
CA TYR A 194 -7.93 -0.64 17.18
C TYR A 194 -8.27 -0.01 18.56
N ASN A 195 -7.38 0.82 19.11
CA ASN A 195 -7.63 1.59 20.34
C ASN A 195 -8.84 2.55 20.28
N TYR A 196 -9.30 2.94 19.08
CA TYR A 196 -10.51 3.75 18.88
C TYR A 196 -11.79 2.97 19.19
N ILE A 197 -11.76 1.63 19.07
CA ILE A 197 -12.93 0.75 19.20
C ILE A 197 -12.78 -0.34 20.26
N SER A 198 -11.59 -0.51 20.86
CA SER A 198 -11.32 -1.56 21.86
C SER A 198 -12.26 -1.53 23.07
N ASP A 199 -12.71 -0.34 23.49
CA ASP A 199 -13.66 -0.21 24.60
C ASP A 199 -15.09 -0.60 24.21
N LEU A 200 -15.44 -0.47 22.93
CA LEU A 200 -16.73 -0.91 22.38
C LEU A 200 -16.79 -2.43 22.29
N GLU A 201 -15.67 -3.09 22.01
CA GLU A 201 -15.58 -4.55 22.05
C GLU A 201 -15.81 -5.09 23.46
N LYS A 202 -15.18 -4.48 24.47
CA LYS A 202 -15.41 -4.83 25.89
C LYS A 202 -16.86 -4.63 26.33
N GLN A 203 -17.58 -3.72 25.68
CA GLN A 203 -19.01 -3.46 25.92
C GLN A 203 -19.94 -4.38 25.11
N GLY A 204 -19.41 -5.27 24.29
CA GLY A 204 -20.20 -6.11 23.38
C GLY A 204 -20.86 -5.36 22.21
N LYS A 205 -20.38 -4.14 21.92
CA LYS A 205 -20.88 -3.30 20.82
C LYS A 205 -20.08 -3.45 19.54
N PHE A 206 -18.85 -3.95 19.63
CA PHE A 206 -18.04 -4.27 18.47
C PHE A 206 -17.67 -5.75 18.51
N VAL A 207 -17.80 -6.44 17.40
CA VAL A 207 -17.38 -7.84 17.24
C VAL A 207 -16.39 -7.88 16.09
N PHE A 208 -15.20 -8.42 16.36
CA PHE A 208 -14.18 -8.65 15.34
C PHE A 208 -14.03 -10.15 15.11
N SER A 209 -13.97 -10.58 13.85
CA SER A 209 -13.74 -11.99 13.51
C SER A 209 -12.80 -12.12 12.31
N PRO A 210 -11.61 -12.73 12.46
CA PRO A 210 -10.84 -13.19 11.32
C PRO A 210 -11.55 -14.39 10.67
N VAL A 211 -11.61 -14.38 9.35
CA VAL A 211 -12.19 -15.47 8.55
C VAL A 211 -11.12 -16.01 7.61
N TYR A 212 -10.78 -17.29 7.75
CA TYR A 212 -9.69 -17.91 7.03
C TYR A 212 -10.17 -18.62 5.77
N GLN A 213 -9.33 -18.63 4.74
CA GLN A 213 -9.62 -19.36 3.51
C GLN A 213 -9.53 -20.88 3.74
N ILE A 214 -10.68 -21.56 3.69
CA ILE A 214 -10.79 -23.00 3.94
C ILE A 214 -11.75 -23.62 2.92
N PHE A 215 -11.33 -24.71 2.28
CA PHE A 215 -12.15 -25.53 1.39
C PHE A 215 -12.85 -26.64 2.15
N LYS A 216 -14.15 -26.80 1.88
CA LYS A 216 -14.91 -27.95 2.34
C LYS A 216 -14.73 -29.09 1.35
N ASN A 217 -14.23 -30.21 1.86
CA ASN A 217 -13.80 -31.40 1.14
C ASN A 217 -12.56 -31.19 0.26
N HIS A 218 -11.82 -32.28 0.09
CA HIS A 218 -10.69 -32.38 -0.83
C HIS A 218 -11.14 -32.15 -2.27
N ILE A 219 -10.33 -31.37 -2.98
CA ILE A 219 -10.52 -31.07 -4.40
C ILE A 219 -9.36 -31.70 -5.16
N GLU A 220 -9.67 -32.71 -5.98
CA GLU A 220 -8.66 -33.47 -6.72
C GLU A 220 -7.90 -32.58 -7.71
N GLY A 221 -6.57 -32.74 -7.74
CA GLY A 221 -5.67 -31.93 -8.57
C GLY A 221 -5.41 -30.51 -8.07
N VAL A 222 -6.03 -30.11 -6.97
CA VAL A 222 -5.97 -28.75 -6.40
C VAL A 222 -5.25 -28.74 -5.05
N VAL A 223 -5.52 -29.73 -4.20
CA VAL A 223 -4.87 -29.92 -2.88
C VAL A 223 -4.51 -31.39 -2.71
N ASP A 224 -3.41 -31.71 -2.03
CA ASP A 224 -3.08 -33.09 -1.68
C ASP A 224 -3.88 -33.53 -0.45
N LYS A 225 -4.71 -34.57 -0.57
CA LYS A 225 -5.57 -35.04 0.53
C LYS A 225 -4.80 -35.35 1.82
N LYS A 226 -3.56 -35.86 1.71
CA LYS A 226 -2.76 -36.31 2.85
C LYS A 226 -1.87 -35.22 3.43
N ALA A 227 -1.41 -34.27 2.64
CA ALA A 227 -0.59 -33.16 3.11
C ALA A 227 -1.48 -31.97 3.49
N ASP A 228 -2.44 -31.59 2.66
CA ASP A 228 -3.08 -30.28 2.73
C ASP A 228 -4.42 -30.25 3.47
N CYS A 229 -4.87 -31.42 3.94
CA CYS A 229 -6.17 -31.55 4.57
C CYS A 229 -6.11 -32.15 5.98
N THR A 230 -7.05 -31.75 6.81
CA THR A 230 -7.40 -32.40 8.09
C THR A 230 -8.64 -33.27 7.93
N ARG A 231 -8.83 -34.16 8.91
CA ARG A 231 -10.05 -34.95 9.14
C ARG A 231 -10.46 -35.73 7.90
N ASN A 232 -9.51 -36.52 7.40
CA ASN A 232 -9.66 -37.38 6.22
C ASN A 232 -10.11 -36.63 4.95
N GLY A 233 -9.63 -35.39 4.76
CA GLY A 233 -9.94 -34.61 3.57
C GLY A 233 -11.20 -33.77 3.66
N ARG A 234 -11.77 -33.55 4.85
CA ARG A 234 -12.97 -32.72 5.04
C ARG A 234 -12.68 -31.22 5.00
N TYR A 235 -11.50 -30.82 5.45
CA TYR A 235 -11.08 -29.43 5.51
C TYR A 235 -9.68 -29.30 4.94
N CYS A 236 -9.52 -28.45 3.94
CA CYS A 236 -8.27 -28.29 3.22
C CYS A 236 -7.97 -26.81 2.98
N THR A 237 -6.70 -26.48 2.78
CA THR A 237 -6.29 -25.19 2.23
C THR A 237 -5.06 -25.38 1.34
N TYR A 238 -4.69 -24.37 0.58
CA TYR A 238 -3.52 -24.42 -0.29
C TYR A 238 -2.24 -24.37 0.53
N ASP A 239 -1.28 -25.22 0.18
CA ASP A 239 0.12 -24.98 0.52
C ASP A 239 0.66 -23.83 -0.37
N GLN A 240 0.83 -22.66 0.24
CA GLN A 240 1.26 -21.45 -0.47
C GLN A 240 2.75 -21.45 -0.80
N ASP A 241 3.57 -22.22 -0.09
CA ASP A 241 5.03 -22.27 -0.29
C ASP A 241 5.43 -23.41 -1.25
N GLY A 242 4.50 -24.31 -1.53
CA GLY A 242 4.70 -25.49 -2.36
C GLY A 242 5.25 -26.69 -1.59
N PRO A 243 5.20 -27.90 -2.19
CA PRO A 243 5.03 -29.19 -1.49
C PRO A 243 6.22 -29.70 -0.64
N LYS A 244 7.12 -28.84 -0.15
CA LYS A 244 8.35 -29.23 0.58
C LYS A 244 8.71 -28.35 1.77
N THR A 245 8.02 -27.24 1.97
CA THR A 245 8.34 -26.25 3.00
C THR A 245 7.22 -26.05 4.02
N GLY A 246 6.17 -26.87 3.98
CA GLY A 246 5.01 -26.84 4.86
C GLY A 246 3.86 -27.58 4.21
N THR A 247 2.68 -27.59 4.85
CA THR A 247 1.49 -28.24 4.27
C THR A 247 0.24 -27.40 4.52
N GLY A 248 -0.80 -27.58 3.69
CA GLY A 248 -2.11 -27.02 3.97
C GLY A 248 -2.69 -27.49 5.32
N ARG A 249 -2.37 -28.71 5.79
CA ARG A 249 -2.76 -29.17 7.13
C ARG A 249 -2.18 -28.30 8.23
N ASP A 250 -0.90 -27.93 8.12
CA ASP A 250 -0.24 -27.04 9.09
C ASP A 250 -0.96 -25.70 9.18
N LEU A 251 -1.38 -25.15 8.03
CA LEU A 251 -2.17 -23.93 7.97
C LEU A 251 -3.57 -24.08 8.59
N ILE A 252 -4.28 -25.19 8.36
CA ILE A 252 -5.58 -25.42 9.02
C ILE A 252 -5.41 -25.46 10.54
N ASN A 253 -4.37 -26.13 11.04
CA ASN A 253 -4.07 -26.18 12.48
C ASN A 253 -3.69 -24.80 13.03
N GLU A 254 -2.93 -24.01 12.28
CA GLU A 254 -2.62 -22.63 12.61
C GLU A 254 -3.87 -21.74 12.65
N TYR A 255 -4.79 -21.88 11.70
CA TYR A 255 -6.05 -21.14 11.70
C TYR A 255 -6.90 -21.49 12.93
N LEU A 256 -6.98 -22.78 13.30
CA LEU A 256 -7.63 -23.20 14.54
C LEU A 256 -6.97 -22.58 15.77
N TYR A 257 -5.64 -22.58 15.83
CA TYR A 257 -4.89 -21.97 16.92
C TYR A 257 -5.22 -20.47 17.03
N GLN A 258 -5.20 -19.72 15.93
CA GLN A 258 -5.53 -18.30 15.92
C GLN A 258 -6.99 -18.01 16.31
N ILE A 259 -7.95 -18.79 15.82
CA ILE A 259 -9.37 -18.68 16.20
C ILE A 259 -9.51 -18.88 17.72
N CYS A 260 -8.86 -19.92 18.26
CA CYS A 260 -8.92 -20.22 19.69
C CYS A 260 -8.13 -19.24 20.55
N LEU A 261 -6.99 -18.75 20.08
CA LEU A 261 -6.23 -17.67 20.70
C LEU A 261 -7.12 -16.44 20.86
N GLN A 262 -7.84 -16.02 19.81
CA GLN A 262 -8.76 -14.89 19.91
C GLN A 262 -9.88 -15.15 20.93
N LYS A 263 -10.46 -16.36 20.95
CA LYS A 263 -11.54 -16.72 21.88
C LYS A 263 -11.08 -16.77 23.34
N VAL A 264 -9.86 -17.24 23.61
CA VAL A 264 -9.31 -17.43 24.96
C VAL A 264 -8.65 -16.16 25.49
N GLU A 265 -7.84 -15.51 24.66
CA GLU A 265 -6.95 -14.39 25.03
C GLU A 265 -7.48 -13.02 24.61
N GLY A 266 -8.45 -12.98 23.69
CA GLY A 266 -9.05 -11.77 23.15
C GLY A 266 -8.33 -11.19 21.94
N THR A 267 -9.02 -10.30 21.24
CA THR A 267 -8.60 -9.69 19.96
C THR A 267 -7.28 -8.93 20.05
N GLN A 268 -7.00 -8.23 21.16
CA GLN A 268 -5.74 -7.50 21.33
C GLN A 268 -4.52 -8.44 21.29
N LYS A 269 -4.57 -9.57 22.01
CA LYS A 269 -3.48 -10.56 22.02
C LYS A 269 -3.38 -11.28 20.68
N TRP A 270 -4.51 -11.55 20.03
CA TRP A 270 -4.53 -12.08 18.66
C TRP A 270 -3.83 -11.16 17.64
N PHE A 271 -4.02 -9.85 17.71
CA PHE A 271 -3.30 -8.92 16.84
C PHE A 271 -1.80 -8.89 17.11
N ASN A 272 -1.38 -8.99 18.37
CA ASN A 272 0.03 -9.09 18.74
C ASN A 272 0.65 -10.35 18.10
N TYR A 273 -0.06 -11.48 18.23
CA TYR A 273 0.28 -12.75 17.61
C TYR A 273 0.50 -12.63 16.12
N LEU A 274 -0.49 -12.08 15.42
CA LEU A 274 -0.42 -11.90 13.99
C LEU A 274 0.75 -11.00 13.56
N ARG A 275 1.06 -9.95 14.32
CA ARG A 275 2.19 -9.04 14.04
C ARG A 275 3.54 -9.73 14.21
N TYR A 276 3.68 -10.60 15.20
CA TYR A 276 4.90 -11.36 15.39
C TYR A 276 5.06 -12.41 14.29
N GLN A 277 3.99 -13.15 13.96
CA GLN A 277 3.98 -14.10 12.85
C GLN A 277 4.45 -13.44 11.55
N HIS A 278 3.89 -12.28 11.20
CA HIS A 278 4.32 -11.54 10.02
C HIS A 278 5.81 -11.19 10.00
N ARG A 279 6.38 -10.84 11.17
CA ARG A 279 7.75 -10.34 11.29
C ARG A 279 8.79 -11.45 11.35
N ASN A 280 8.44 -12.61 11.91
CA ASN A 280 9.42 -13.64 12.27
C ASN A 280 9.19 -14.97 11.53
N CYS A 281 8.03 -15.17 10.92
CA CYS A 281 7.59 -16.48 10.41
C CYS A 281 7.40 -16.39 8.91
N HIS A 282 8.50 -16.61 8.19
CA HIS A 282 8.59 -16.45 6.75
C HIS A 282 8.25 -17.70 5.94
N SER A 283 7.87 -18.81 6.59
CA SER A 283 7.49 -20.05 5.91
C SER A 283 6.44 -20.83 6.71
N ILE A 284 5.73 -21.73 6.05
CA ILE A 284 4.79 -22.63 6.74
C ILE A 284 5.55 -23.64 7.62
N ALA A 285 6.74 -24.10 7.24
CA ALA A 285 7.52 -25.09 8.00
C ALA A 285 7.87 -24.62 9.41
N ASN A 286 8.13 -23.33 9.59
CA ASN A 286 8.48 -22.77 10.88
C ASN A 286 7.29 -22.17 11.64
N ILE A 287 6.07 -22.25 11.11
CA ILE A 287 4.88 -21.61 11.70
C ILE A 287 4.59 -22.11 13.12
N HIS A 288 4.71 -23.43 13.34
CA HIS A 288 4.53 -24.06 14.66
C HIS A 288 5.63 -23.67 15.64
N GLN A 289 6.89 -23.65 15.18
CA GLN A 289 8.02 -23.25 16.02
C GLN A 289 7.88 -21.79 16.45
N CYS A 290 7.50 -20.93 15.51
CA CYS A 290 7.18 -19.54 15.74
C CYS A 290 6.05 -19.35 16.75
N ALA A 291 4.93 -20.06 16.56
CA ALA A 291 3.78 -20.00 17.44
C ALA A 291 4.16 -20.38 18.88
N ASN A 292 4.98 -21.42 19.05
CA ASN A 292 5.47 -21.86 20.36
C ASN A 292 6.38 -20.82 21.03
N ILE A 293 7.33 -20.23 20.28
CA ILE A 293 8.20 -19.18 20.83
C ILE A 293 7.36 -17.98 21.27
N GLU A 294 6.44 -17.57 20.42
CA GLU A 294 5.60 -16.42 20.72
C GLU A 294 4.70 -16.64 21.94
N SER A 295 4.09 -17.83 22.03
CA SER A 295 3.25 -18.22 23.15
C SER A 295 4.00 -18.15 24.48
N GLN A 296 5.26 -18.61 24.50
CA GLN A 296 6.12 -18.51 25.67
C GLN A 296 6.51 -17.06 26.02
N VAL A 297 6.79 -16.23 25.01
CA VAL A 297 7.19 -14.83 25.22
C VAL A 297 6.04 -13.96 25.73
N ASN A 298 4.81 -14.23 25.27
CA ASN A 298 3.63 -13.43 25.61
C ASN A 298 2.72 -14.07 26.68
N ASP A 299 3.11 -15.22 27.23
CA ASP A 299 2.40 -15.94 28.29
C ASP A 299 0.92 -16.19 27.92
N TYR A 300 0.71 -16.85 26.77
CA TYR A 300 -0.63 -17.31 26.38
C TYR A 300 -0.99 -18.60 27.12
N ASP A 301 -2.26 -18.78 27.45
CA ASP A 301 -2.78 -20.02 28.05
C ASP A 301 -2.92 -21.11 26.99
N ASP A 302 -1.76 -21.62 26.56
CA ASP A 302 -1.58 -22.62 25.52
C ASP A 302 -2.41 -23.88 25.76
N LYS A 303 -2.65 -24.19 27.04
CA LYS A 303 -3.49 -25.30 27.47
C LYS A 303 -4.95 -25.03 27.10
N LYS A 304 -5.51 -23.89 27.51
CA LYS A 304 -6.88 -23.51 27.14
C LYS A 304 -7.06 -23.35 25.63
N ILE A 305 -6.05 -22.86 24.92
CA ILE A 305 -6.10 -22.73 23.47
C ILE A 305 -6.22 -24.12 22.82
N LYS A 306 -5.39 -25.09 23.22
CA LYS A 306 -5.48 -26.47 22.72
C LYS A 306 -6.78 -27.17 23.11
N GLU A 307 -7.29 -26.92 24.32
CA GLU A 307 -8.63 -27.38 24.75
C GLU A 307 -9.74 -26.76 23.88
N CYS A 308 -9.61 -25.50 23.46
CA CYS A 308 -10.55 -24.87 22.54
C CYS A 308 -10.48 -25.48 21.12
N MET A 309 -9.28 -25.83 20.65
CA MET A 309 -9.11 -26.44 19.33
C MET A 309 -9.77 -27.82 19.28
N TYR A 310 -9.65 -28.62 20.35
CA TYR A 310 -10.15 -29.98 20.41
C TYR A 310 -10.88 -30.26 21.74
N PRO A 311 -12.09 -29.70 21.93
CA PRO A 311 -12.79 -29.75 23.22
C PRO A 311 -13.26 -31.16 23.61
N ASP A 312 -13.40 -32.06 22.63
CA ASP A 312 -13.76 -33.46 22.78
C ASP A 312 -12.55 -34.40 22.86
N GLY A 313 -11.33 -33.85 22.88
CA GLY A 313 -10.08 -34.62 22.83
C GLY A 313 -9.80 -35.25 21.46
N SER A 314 -10.52 -34.82 20.41
CA SER A 314 -10.22 -35.21 19.03
C SER A 314 -8.91 -34.59 18.53
N ASN A 315 -8.57 -34.84 17.28
CA ASN A 315 -7.37 -34.29 16.65
C ASN A 315 -7.60 -34.03 15.15
N GLU A 316 -6.58 -33.50 14.48
CA GLU A 316 -6.61 -33.23 13.03
C GLU A 316 -6.85 -34.45 12.14
N TYR A 317 -6.81 -35.69 12.64
CA TYR A 317 -7.04 -36.92 11.88
C TYR A 317 -8.43 -37.52 12.10
N THR A 318 -9.18 -37.03 13.10
CA THR A 318 -10.48 -37.57 13.48
C THR A 318 -11.49 -37.37 12.35
N ASP A 319 -12.05 -38.46 11.81
CA ASP A 319 -13.03 -38.40 10.71
C ASP A 319 -14.44 -38.04 11.21
N ALA A 320 -14.57 -36.80 11.69
CA ALA A 320 -15.82 -36.19 12.13
C ALA A 320 -15.78 -34.69 11.83
N ASP A 321 -16.93 -34.03 11.79
CA ASP A 321 -17.00 -32.59 11.54
C ASP A 321 -16.36 -31.80 12.69
N HIS A 322 -15.83 -30.62 12.36
CA HIS A 322 -15.22 -29.70 13.33
C HIS A 322 -16.01 -28.39 13.37
N GLN A 323 -16.64 -28.08 14.51
CA GLN A 323 -17.54 -26.94 14.65
C GLN A 323 -16.92 -25.60 14.19
N LEU A 324 -15.70 -25.28 14.65
CA LEU A 324 -15.03 -24.02 14.27
C LEU A 324 -14.74 -23.91 12.77
N LEU A 325 -14.32 -25.01 12.12
CA LEU A 325 -14.03 -25.02 10.67
C LEU A 325 -15.32 -24.91 9.85
N GLU A 326 -16.40 -25.56 10.28
CA GLU A 326 -17.72 -25.42 9.66
C GLU A 326 -18.27 -23.99 9.79
N GLU A 327 -18.06 -23.35 10.93
CA GLU A 327 -18.42 -21.94 11.15
C GLU A 327 -17.67 -21.03 10.16
N GLN A 328 -16.35 -21.23 10.01
CA GLN A 328 -15.52 -20.47 9.06
C GLN A 328 -15.99 -20.66 7.60
N ILE A 329 -16.28 -21.90 7.19
CA ILE A 329 -16.82 -22.19 5.85
C ILE A 329 -18.19 -21.51 5.66
N SER A 330 -19.06 -21.52 6.66
CA SER A 330 -20.35 -20.84 6.62
C SER A 330 -20.20 -19.32 6.47
N LEU A 331 -19.22 -18.72 7.16
CA LEU A 331 -18.90 -17.30 7.05
C LEU A 331 -18.41 -16.92 5.64
N GLN A 332 -17.49 -17.72 5.07
CA GLN A 332 -17.03 -17.55 3.68
C GLN A 332 -18.18 -17.61 2.67
N LYS A 333 -19.04 -18.63 2.77
CA LYS A 333 -20.17 -18.81 1.84
C LYS A 333 -21.18 -17.68 1.92
N ARG A 334 -21.54 -17.23 3.13
CA ARG A 334 -22.55 -16.17 3.32
C ARG A 334 -22.08 -14.80 2.85
N ALA A 335 -20.79 -14.52 2.94
CA ALA A 335 -20.25 -13.22 2.56
C ALA A 335 -20.02 -13.07 1.04
N ASN A 336 -20.08 -14.17 0.28
CA ASN A 336 -19.82 -14.19 -1.17
C ASN A 336 -18.49 -13.49 -1.55
N ILE A 337 -17.45 -13.71 -0.74
CA ILE A 337 -16.12 -13.14 -0.94
C ILE A 337 -15.30 -14.08 -1.81
N HIS A 338 -14.80 -13.57 -2.94
CA HIS A 338 -13.98 -14.32 -3.89
C HIS A 338 -12.50 -13.90 -3.90
N TYR A 339 -12.13 -12.86 -3.15
CA TYR A 339 -10.76 -12.32 -3.11
C TYR A 339 -10.35 -12.00 -1.67
N PHE A 340 -9.06 -12.18 -1.37
CA PHE A 340 -8.47 -12.01 -0.05
C PHE A 340 -7.25 -11.05 -0.17
N PRO A 341 -7.05 -10.09 0.76
CA PRO A 341 -7.91 -9.80 1.89
C PRO A 341 -9.24 -9.15 1.48
N SER A 342 -10.26 -9.28 2.32
CA SER A 342 -11.52 -8.54 2.21
C SER A 342 -12.07 -8.19 3.58
N VAL A 343 -12.83 -7.09 3.67
CA VAL A 343 -13.51 -6.67 4.90
C VAL A 343 -15.00 -6.67 4.67
N VAL A 344 -15.76 -7.19 5.64
CA VAL A 344 -17.23 -7.15 5.66
C VAL A 344 -17.67 -6.53 6.98
N ILE A 345 -18.52 -5.50 6.90
CA ILE A 345 -19.08 -4.80 8.07
C ILE A 345 -20.60 -4.98 7.99
N ASN A 346 -21.22 -5.58 9.00
CA ASN A 346 -22.67 -5.86 9.06
C ASN A 346 -23.22 -6.50 7.78
N ASN A 347 -22.55 -7.56 7.28
CA ASN A 347 -22.88 -8.27 6.03
C ASN A 347 -22.77 -7.45 4.74
N LYS A 348 -22.23 -6.23 4.77
CA LYS A 348 -21.87 -5.46 3.58
C LYS A 348 -20.36 -5.54 3.34
N THR A 349 -19.98 -5.95 2.14
CA THR A 349 -18.58 -5.94 1.71
C THR A 349 -18.08 -4.51 1.62
N TYR A 350 -16.98 -4.21 2.30
CA TYR A 350 -16.32 -2.93 2.24
C TYR A 350 -15.74 -2.68 0.84
N ARG A 351 -15.94 -1.47 0.33
CA ARG A 351 -15.38 -0.94 -0.92
C ARG A 351 -14.46 0.24 -0.61
N GLY A 352 -13.48 0.47 -1.44
CA GLY A 352 -12.39 1.43 -1.23
C GLY A 352 -11.07 0.77 -0.89
N THR A 353 -10.05 1.59 -0.68
CA THR A 353 -8.69 1.14 -0.36
C THR A 353 -8.68 0.35 0.96
N LEU A 354 -8.16 -0.88 0.92
CA LEU A 354 -8.02 -1.73 2.10
C LEU A 354 -6.83 -1.29 2.97
N ASN A 355 -7.05 -0.24 3.75
CA ASN A 355 -6.08 0.23 4.73
C ASN A 355 -6.71 0.44 6.12
N GLY A 356 -5.85 0.65 7.13
CA GLY A 356 -6.31 0.71 8.51
C GLY A 356 -7.15 1.94 8.87
N SER A 357 -6.96 3.08 8.19
CA SER A 357 -7.66 4.33 8.52
C SER A 357 -9.04 4.36 7.86
N GLU A 358 -9.13 3.98 6.59
CA GLU A 358 -10.36 4.05 5.81
C GLU A 358 -11.35 2.96 6.23
N VAL A 359 -10.85 1.77 6.61
CA VAL A 359 -11.67 0.74 7.24
C VAL A 359 -12.16 1.19 8.63
N MET A 360 -11.31 1.87 9.41
CA MET A 360 -11.72 2.40 10.72
C MET A 360 -12.80 3.48 10.59
N GLU A 361 -12.73 4.32 9.55
CA GLU A 361 -13.75 5.32 9.24
C GLU A 361 -15.11 4.66 8.99
N ALA A 362 -15.14 3.64 8.12
CA ALA A 362 -16.35 2.88 7.85
C ALA A 362 -16.93 2.21 9.12
N VAL A 363 -16.08 1.60 9.95
CA VAL A 363 -16.49 0.99 11.22
C VAL A 363 -17.09 2.05 12.15
N CYS A 364 -16.41 3.18 12.35
CA CYS A 364 -16.90 4.24 13.22
C CYS A 364 -18.20 4.87 12.72
N ALA A 365 -18.36 5.05 11.40
CA ALA A 365 -19.59 5.57 10.77
C ALA A 365 -20.79 4.63 10.92
N THR A 366 -20.55 3.33 11.16
CA THR A 366 -21.60 2.30 11.32
C THR A 366 -22.24 2.32 12.70
N PHE A 367 -21.64 2.94 13.72
CA PHE A 367 -22.26 3.00 15.04
C PHE A 367 -23.42 4.00 15.08
N ALA A 368 -24.61 3.53 15.45
CA ALA A 368 -25.76 4.41 15.73
C ALA A 368 -25.47 5.39 16.88
N LYS A 369 -24.75 4.92 17.90
CA LYS A 369 -24.21 5.75 19.00
C LYS A 369 -22.69 5.68 19.00
N THR A 370 -22.06 6.66 18.37
CA THR A 370 -20.61 6.78 18.28
C THR A 370 -19.97 7.03 19.65
N SER A 371 -18.84 6.37 19.93
CA SER A 371 -18.00 6.67 21.09
C SER A 371 -17.28 8.01 20.89
N SER A 372 -16.83 8.65 21.98
CA SER A 372 -16.01 9.87 21.90
C SER A 372 -14.75 9.67 21.06
N LYS A 373 -14.12 8.49 21.15
CA LYS A 373 -12.95 8.10 20.37
C LYS A 373 -13.25 7.99 18.88
N CYS A 374 -14.33 7.30 18.49
CA CYS A 374 -14.75 7.23 17.08
C CYS A 374 -15.15 8.60 16.55
N LYS A 375 -15.88 9.40 17.34
CA LYS A 375 -16.25 10.76 16.95
C LYS A 375 -15.01 11.63 16.68
N GLN A 376 -14.02 11.59 17.57
CA GLN A 376 -12.75 12.28 17.38
C GLN A 376 -12.01 11.79 16.11
N PHE A 377 -12.07 10.48 15.83
CA PHE A 377 -11.48 9.91 14.62
C PHE A 377 -12.15 10.46 13.35
N LEU A 378 -13.49 10.39 13.27
CA LEU A 378 -14.27 10.89 12.14
C LEU A 378 -14.11 12.40 11.93
N GLU A 379 -14.13 13.20 12.99
CA GLU A 379 -13.93 14.66 12.88
C GLU A 379 -12.53 15.02 12.34
N LYS A 380 -11.53 14.17 12.58
CA LYS A 380 -10.18 14.36 12.05
C LYS A 380 -10.09 13.98 10.56
N THR A 381 -10.78 12.92 10.14
CA THR A 381 -10.74 12.47 8.74
C THR A 381 -11.63 13.33 7.84
N GLN A 382 -12.83 13.72 8.31
CA GLN A 382 -13.75 14.57 7.55
C GLN A 382 -13.15 15.95 7.21
N LYS A 383 -12.37 16.54 8.14
CA LYS A 383 -11.63 17.78 7.86
C LYS A 383 -10.67 17.64 6.68
N ASN A 384 -10.10 16.45 6.43
CA ASN A 384 -9.21 16.23 5.29
C ASN A 384 -9.97 16.01 3.98
N PHE A 385 -11.26 15.63 4.03
CA PHE A 385 -12.10 15.48 2.84
C PHE A 385 -12.70 16.83 2.38
N ASP A 386 -13.03 17.72 3.33
CA ASP A 386 -13.50 19.08 3.01
C ASP A 386 -12.35 20.01 2.59
N ILE A 387 -11.11 19.70 2.99
CA ILE A 387 -9.91 20.36 2.49
C ILE A 387 -9.54 19.68 1.18
N THR A 388 -9.63 20.40 0.06
CA THR A 388 -9.14 19.92 -1.24
C THR A 388 -7.70 19.38 -1.08
N PRO A 389 -7.32 18.28 -1.76
CA PRO A 389 -5.91 17.94 -1.85
C PRO A 389 -5.24 19.11 -2.57
N ASN A 390 -4.62 20.01 -1.80
CA ASN A 390 -3.62 20.89 -2.36
C ASN A 390 -2.65 19.95 -3.07
N SER A 391 -2.44 20.17 -4.36
CA SER A 391 -1.54 19.43 -5.24
C SER A 391 -0.07 19.57 -4.83
N THR A 392 0.22 19.76 -3.54
CA THR A 392 1.52 20.07 -2.96
C THR A 392 1.93 19.09 -1.87
N SER A 393 1.24 17.96 -1.66
CA SER A 393 1.69 16.90 -0.75
C SER A 393 2.57 15.85 -1.46
N MET A 394 3.53 16.31 -2.26
CA MET A 394 4.76 15.59 -2.57
C MET A 394 5.99 16.49 -2.39
N VAL A 395 5.96 17.36 -1.38
CA VAL A 395 7.20 17.96 -0.83
C VAL A 395 7.16 17.75 0.67
N GLY A 396 7.45 16.52 1.09
CA GLY A 396 7.99 16.34 2.44
C GLY A 396 9.27 17.17 2.50
N ASN A 397 9.41 17.99 3.54
CA ASN A 397 10.63 18.73 3.86
C ASN A 397 11.77 17.76 4.28
N GLY A 398 12.08 16.77 3.46
CA GLY A 398 13.39 16.15 3.39
C GLY A 398 14.30 17.04 2.55
N PRO A 399 15.63 16.95 2.70
CA PRO A 399 16.54 17.68 1.83
C PRO A 399 16.18 17.36 0.38
N ASP A 400 16.02 18.41 -0.45
CA ASP A 400 15.66 18.32 -1.86
C ASP A 400 16.30 17.09 -2.49
N VAL A 401 15.55 16.29 -3.25
CA VAL A 401 16.10 15.11 -3.95
C VAL A 401 17.33 15.51 -4.78
N LEU A 402 17.35 16.74 -5.30
CA LEU A 402 18.50 17.37 -5.94
C LEU A 402 19.73 17.52 -5.01
N PHE A 403 19.54 17.85 -3.73
CA PHE A 403 20.59 17.91 -2.73
C PHE A 403 21.15 16.52 -2.42
N ILE A 404 20.30 15.49 -2.29
CA ILE A 404 20.77 14.11 -2.07
C ILE A 404 21.58 13.62 -3.27
N VAL A 405 21.08 13.85 -4.50
CA VAL A 405 21.80 13.52 -5.73
C VAL A 405 23.14 14.26 -5.80
N PHE A 406 23.17 15.55 -5.45
CA PHE A 406 24.40 16.34 -5.41
C PHE A 406 25.41 15.77 -4.42
N VAL A 407 24.99 15.41 -3.19
CA VAL A 407 25.86 14.82 -2.18
C VAL A 407 26.44 13.48 -2.65
N VAL A 408 25.61 12.62 -3.25
CA VAL A 408 26.07 11.33 -3.80
C VAL A 408 27.10 11.53 -4.91
N VAL A 409 26.87 12.48 -5.83
CA VAL A 409 27.82 12.81 -6.90
C VAL A 409 29.15 13.33 -6.32
N VAL A 410 29.10 14.21 -5.31
CA VAL A 410 30.32 14.71 -4.64
C VAL A 410 31.09 13.58 -3.98
N ILE A 411 30.41 12.64 -3.30
CA ILE A 411 31.06 11.48 -2.67
C ILE A 411 31.74 10.60 -3.73
N LEU A 412 31.08 10.34 -4.85
CA LEU A 412 31.66 9.56 -5.96
C LEU A 412 32.90 10.25 -6.54
N VAL A 413 32.84 11.58 -6.77
CA VAL A 413 34.00 12.34 -7.26
C VAL A 413 35.16 12.29 -6.27
N LEU A 414 34.91 12.46 -4.97
CA LEU A 414 35.94 12.37 -3.93
C LEU A 414 36.54 10.97 -3.86
N PHE A 415 35.73 9.92 -4.02
CA PHE A 415 36.19 8.54 -4.07
C PHE A 415 37.10 8.30 -5.29
N PHE A 416 36.75 8.79 -6.48
CA PHE A 416 37.59 8.70 -7.66
C PHE A 416 38.90 9.48 -7.52
N LEU A 417 38.87 10.68 -6.93
CA LEU A 417 40.08 11.46 -6.65
C LEU A 417 40.99 10.75 -5.63
N PHE A 418 40.41 10.13 -4.60
CA PHE A 418 41.16 9.33 -3.63
C PHE A 418 41.80 8.11 -4.29
N MET A 419 41.04 7.37 -5.11
CA MET A 419 41.58 6.24 -5.88
C MET A 419 42.70 6.68 -6.82
N MET A 420 42.55 7.81 -7.52
CA MET A 420 43.60 8.36 -8.37
C MET A 420 44.84 8.77 -7.57
N PHE A 421 44.66 9.32 -6.37
CA PHE A 421 45.76 9.66 -5.46
C PHE A 421 46.51 8.41 -4.99
N VAL A 422 45.78 7.37 -4.56
CA VAL A 422 46.36 6.07 -4.17
C VAL A 422 47.09 5.43 -5.35
N TYR A 423 46.49 5.43 -6.53
CA TYR A 423 47.09 4.91 -7.76
C TYR A 423 48.38 5.64 -8.11
N ARG A 424 48.38 6.99 -8.12
CA ARG A 424 49.60 7.79 -8.32
C ARG A 424 50.68 7.47 -7.30
N ARG A 425 50.31 7.27 -6.03
CA ARG A 425 51.25 6.94 -4.96
C ARG A 425 51.82 5.53 -5.12
N MET A 426 51.04 4.57 -5.61
CA MET A 426 51.52 3.23 -5.93
C MET A 426 52.51 3.27 -7.10
N VAL A 427 52.13 3.92 -8.21
CA VAL A 427 52.98 4.05 -9.40
C VAL A 427 54.31 4.75 -9.07
N ALA A 428 54.28 5.83 -8.26
CA ALA A 428 55.50 6.50 -7.83
C ALA A 428 56.43 5.61 -6.99
N LYS A 429 55.85 4.74 -6.14
CA LYS A 429 56.63 3.75 -5.37
C LYS A 429 57.25 2.69 -6.27
N ASP A 430 56.54 2.24 -7.29
CA ASP A 430 57.05 1.23 -8.22
C ASP A 430 58.15 1.82 -9.12
N LEU A 431 57.97 3.04 -9.65
CA LEU A 431 59.02 3.79 -10.36
C LEU A 431 60.28 3.96 -9.51
N GLN A 432 60.15 4.29 -8.22
CA GLN A 432 61.31 4.46 -7.35
C GLN A 432 62.03 3.13 -7.06
N LYS A 433 61.30 2.00 -7.04
CA LYS A 433 61.91 0.66 -6.91
C LYS A 433 62.70 0.29 -8.17
N GLU A 434 62.14 0.53 -9.36
CA GLU A 434 62.81 0.25 -10.63
C GLU A 434 64.07 1.12 -10.79
N MET A 435 63.97 2.42 -10.52
CA MET A 435 65.12 3.34 -10.61
C MET A 435 66.23 2.95 -9.62
N ASN A 436 65.89 2.53 -8.39
CA ASN A 436 66.89 2.05 -7.44
C ASN A 436 67.54 0.73 -7.88
N ALA A 437 66.79 -0.16 -8.55
CA ALA A 437 67.34 -1.41 -9.09
C ALA A 437 68.34 -1.14 -10.23
N GLU A 438 67.99 -0.25 -11.16
CA GLU A 438 68.89 0.16 -12.25
C GLU A 438 70.13 0.90 -11.73
N VAL A 439 69.98 1.82 -10.78
CA VAL A 439 71.12 2.55 -10.18
C VAL A 439 72.05 1.57 -9.47
N ASN A 440 71.54 0.61 -8.70
CA ASN A 440 72.37 -0.40 -8.05
C ASN A 440 73.10 -1.29 -9.07
N GLN A 441 72.46 -1.63 -10.19
CA GLN A 441 73.10 -2.39 -11.27
C GLN A 441 74.23 -1.59 -11.92
N ILE A 442 74.01 -0.31 -12.26
CA ILE A 442 75.03 0.57 -12.85
C ILE A 442 76.20 0.79 -11.88
N VAL A 443 75.90 1.03 -10.59
CA VAL A 443 76.93 1.20 -9.55
C VAL A 443 77.76 -0.08 -9.40
N SER A 444 77.12 -1.26 -9.41
CA SER A 444 77.85 -2.53 -9.34
C SER A 444 78.77 -2.75 -10.54
N GLN A 445 78.33 -2.40 -11.76
CA GLN A 445 79.16 -2.46 -12.97
C GLN A 445 80.34 -1.48 -12.90
N TYR A 446 80.11 -0.26 -12.41
CA TYR A 446 81.17 0.73 -12.24
C TYR A 446 82.20 0.31 -11.17
N MET A 447 81.74 -0.27 -10.06
CA MET A 447 82.65 -0.83 -9.04
C MET A 447 83.48 -1.99 -9.60
N ALA A 448 82.86 -2.92 -10.32
CA ALA A 448 83.56 -4.03 -10.97
C ALA A 448 84.60 -3.56 -11.99
N PHE A 449 84.26 -2.57 -12.82
CA PHE A 449 85.18 -1.95 -13.79
C PHE A 449 86.37 -1.26 -13.11
N ASN A 450 86.13 -0.55 -12.01
CA ASN A 450 87.21 0.10 -11.24
C ASN A 450 88.10 -0.92 -10.51
N GLU A 451 87.55 -2.02 -10.02
CA GLU A 451 88.34 -3.12 -9.44
C GLU A 451 89.20 -3.81 -10.51
N SER A 452 88.66 -4.11 -11.69
CA SER A 452 89.45 -4.66 -12.80
C SER A 452 90.55 -3.70 -13.26
N SER A 453 90.25 -2.40 -13.32
CA SER A 453 91.25 -1.37 -13.66
C SER A 453 92.34 -1.24 -12.58
N ARG A 454 92.00 -1.38 -11.30
CA ARG A 454 92.98 -1.42 -10.19
C ARG A 454 93.83 -2.69 -10.21
N GLN A 455 93.27 -3.84 -10.56
CA GLN A 455 94.04 -5.08 -10.71
C GLN A 455 94.97 -5.04 -11.92
N ALA A 456 94.52 -4.51 -13.07
CA ALA A 456 95.38 -4.28 -14.24
C ALA A 456 96.50 -3.28 -13.92
N GLY A 457 96.22 -2.23 -13.15
CA GLY A 457 97.24 -1.29 -12.65
C GLY A 457 98.25 -1.93 -11.69
N LYS A 458 97.85 -2.92 -10.88
CA LYS A 458 98.76 -3.64 -9.98
C LYS A 458 99.60 -4.71 -10.70
N LEU A 459 99.08 -5.32 -11.76
CA LEU A 459 99.82 -6.26 -12.61
C LEU A 459 100.88 -5.56 -13.48
N ASN A 460 100.66 -4.30 -13.88
CA ASN A 460 101.65 -3.52 -14.62
C ASN A 460 102.75 -2.89 -13.74
N ILE A 461 102.65 -2.96 -12.41
CA ILE A 461 103.66 -2.43 -11.48
C ILE A 461 104.60 -3.54 -10.96
N SER A 462 104.25 -4.83 -11.09
CA SER A 462 105.12 -5.95 -10.67
C SER A 462 106.03 -6.51 -11.76
N THR A 463 106.04 -5.95 -12.98
CA THR A 463 106.90 -6.41 -14.09
C THR A 463 107.99 -5.42 -14.47
N ASN A 464 108.21 -4.35 -13.70
CA ASN A 464 109.23 -3.33 -14.00
C ASN A 464 110.38 -3.25 -12.98
N ASP A 465 110.51 -4.22 -12.06
CA ASP A 465 111.67 -4.32 -11.18
C ASP A 465 112.14 -5.77 -11.10
N GLN A 466 112.96 -6.21 -12.07
CA GLN A 466 114.13 -7.11 -11.93
C GLN A 466 114.62 -7.66 -13.29
N GLU A 467 115.69 -7.05 -13.81
CA GLU A 467 116.77 -7.53 -14.73
C GLU A 467 117.19 -6.33 -15.61
N PHE A 468 118.27 -5.61 -15.27
CA PHE A 468 119.68 -5.80 -15.68
C PHE A 468 119.94 -5.74 -17.18
#